data_AF-A0A4Q7P6U4-F1
#
_entry.id   AF-A0A4Q7P6U4-F1
#
_cell.length_a   1.000
_cell.length_b   1.000
_cell.length_c   1.000
_cell.angle_alpha   90.00
_cell.angle_beta   90.00
_cell.angle_gamma   90.00
#
_symmetry.space_group_name_H-M   'P 1'
#
loop_
_entity.id
_entity.type
_entity.pdbx_description
1 polymer ?
#
loop_
_entity_poly.entity_id
_entity_poly.type
_entity_poly.pdbx_seq_one_letter_code
_entity_poly.pdbx_strand_id
1 'polypeptide(L)'
;MLITTDFRCYNSKSVLNFQYYSIPLKTSFPFYKQPDTKDCGPTCLRIIAKHYGKLISLKEIREISETTREGSSLLKLSDAAETMGSKTIGAKLSFEKLTQAPLPLIAHWDRQHFVVVYKIRKDIVYISDPAYGLIRYNKQEFISRWIDNNANEQTKEGITLLLEPTPVFRKMKWEDKEKRSLSFLFKYLFNYKNLIAQLAIGLLVGSLLQLIFPFLTQSIVDVGIQNQDINFIYLVLFAQIMLFLGRMSVEVLRSWILTHLITWINISFVSDIFSELTFRYVIFIKLYF
;
A
#
# COMPACT_ATOMS: atom_id res chain seq x y z
N MET A 1 -45.17 18.13 24.04
CA MET A 1 -43.99 19.03 24.00
C MET A 1 -43.13 18.57 22.83
N LEU A 2 -43.28 19.26 21.70
CA LEU A 2 -42.60 19.02 20.43
C LEU A 2 -41.13 19.44 20.53
N ILE A 3 -40.20 18.70 19.92
CA ILE A 3 -39.20 19.24 18.97
C ILE A 3 -38.90 18.17 17.91
N THR A 4 -39.13 18.58 16.67
CA THR A 4 -38.83 17.93 15.39
C THR A 4 -37.52 18.47 14.81
N THR A 5 -36.66 17.63 14.23
CA THR A 5 -35.57 18.03 13.29
C THR A 5 -35.37 16.88 12.28
N ASP A 6 -36.17 16.83 11.22
CA ASP A 6 -35.94 17.41 9.88
C ASP A 6 -34.83 16.70 9.07
N PHE A 7 -35.09 15.44 8.70
CA PHE A 7 -34.49 14.80 7.53
C PHE A 7 -35.10 15.46 6.28
N ARG A 8 -34.35 16.37 5.63
CA ARG A 8 -34.75 16.91 4.34
C ARG A 8 -34.71 15.81 3.27
N CYS A 9 -35.85 15.15 3.07
CA CYS A 9 -36.17 14.47 1.83
C CYS A 9 -36.20 15.51 0.70
N TYR A 10 -35.12 15.57 -0.08
CA TYR A 10 -35.08 16.42 -1.27
C TYR A 10 -35.97 15.79 -2.35
N ASN A 11 -37.00 16.53 -2.74
CA ASN A 11 -38.05 16.15 -3.69
C ASN A 11 -37.46 15.86 -5.09
N SER A 12 -38.04 14.90 -5.80
CA SER A 12 -37.45 14.14 -6.93
C SER A 12 -37.25 14.88 -8.27
N LYS A 13 -37.06 16.20 -8.28
CA LYS A 13 -36.98 17.00 -9.53
C LYS A 13 -35.64 17.69 -9.81
N SER A 14 -34.62 17.59 -8.94
CA SER A 14 -33.34 18.30 -9.12
C SER A 14 -32.16 17.42 -9.60
N VAL A 15 -32.40 16.15 -9.97
CA VAL A 15 -31.33 15.18 -10.32
C VAL A 15 -30.82 15.32 -11.77
N LEU A 16 -31.38 16.22 -12.59
CA LEU A 16 -31.17 16.19 -14.05
C LEU A 16 -30.14 17.17 -14.65
N ASN A 17 -29.35 17.90 -13.85
CA ASN A 17 -28.31 18.79 -14.39
C ASN A 17 -26.90 18.38 -13.96
N PHE A 18 -26.50 17.15 -14.32
CA PHE A 18 -25.10 16.72 -14.29
C PHE A 18 -24.51 16.83 -15.71
N GLN A 19 -23.79 17.92 -15.95
CA GLN A 19 -23.18 18.21 -17.24
C GLN A 19 -21.92 17.35 -17.42
N TYR A 20 -22.01 16.37 -18.32
CA TYR A 20 -20.94 15.43 -18.65
C TYR A 20 -19.71 16.17 -19.21
N TYR A 21 -18.62 16.22 -18.45
CA TYR A 21 -17.29 16.58 -18.94
C TYR A 21 -16.42 15.32 -19.05
N SER A 22 -16.07 14.95 -20.28
CA SER A 22 -15.32 13.75 -20.62
C SER A 22 -13.86 13.82 -20.17
N ILE A 23 -13.47 12.93 -19.26
CA ILE A 23 -12.08 12.72 -18.83
C ILE A 23 -11.55 11.47 -19.56
N PRO A 24 -10.32 11.49 -20.11
CA PRO A 24 -9.78 10.35 -20.85
C PRO A 24 -9.60 9.13 -19.92
N LEU A 25 -10.37 8.07 -20.17
CA LEU A 25 -10.32 6.83 -19.42
C LEU A 25 -9.01 6.07 -19.72
N LYS A 26 -8.11 6.00 -18.74
CA LYS A 26 -6.96 5.09 -18.74
C LYS A 26 -7.48 3.64 -18.90
N THR A 27 -6.81 2.82 -19.70
CA THR A 27 -7.30 1.53 -20.23
C THR A 27 -7.64 0.46 -19.17
N SER A 28 -7.26 0.64 -17.91
CA SER A 28 -7.75 -0.13 -16.77
C SER A 28 -8.16 0.80 -15.62
N PHE A 29 -9.32 0.53 -15.02
CA PHE A 29 -9.78 1.24 -13.84
C PHE A 29 -8.80 1.02 -12.67
N PRO A 30 -8.50 2.05 -11.85
CA PRO A 30 -7.56 1.91 -10.74
C PRO A 30 -8.09 0.96 -9.66
N PHE A 31 -7.15 0.27 -9.02
CA PHE A 31 -7.41 -0.52 -7.82
C PHE A 31 -6.33 -0.20 -6.78
N TYR A 32 -6.75 -0.18 -5.51
CA TYR A 32 -5.86 -0.10 -4.36
C TYR A 32 -6.32 -1.11 -3.32
N LYS A 33 -5.37 -1.91 -2.81
CA LYS A 33 -5.63 -2.85 -1.73
C LYS A 33 -5.66 -2.11 -0.39
N GLN A 34 -6.69 -2.37 0.42
CA GLN A 34 -6.79 -1.81 1.76
C GLN A 34 -5.77 -2.48 2.70
N PRO A 35 -5.02 -1.71 3.52
CA PRO A 35 -4.14 -2.28 4.54
C PRO A 35 -4.88 -2.85 5.75
N ASP A 36 -5.96 -2.19 6.20
CA ASP A 36 -6.78 -2.57 7.35
C ASP A 36 -8.25 -2.75 6.94
N THR A 37 -9.05 -3.47 7.75
CA THR A 37 -10.49 -3.68 7.51
C THR A 37 -11.28 -2.38 7.61
N LYS A 38 -10.84 -1.43 8.44
CA LYS A 38 -11.48 -0.11 8.60
C LYS A 38 -11.23 0.86 7.44
N ASP A 39 -10.31 0.53 6.52
CA ASP A 39 -9.89 1.42 5.45
C ASP A 39 -10.68 1.29 4.15
N CYS A 40 -11.70 0.46 4.09
CA CYS A 40 -12.48 0.24 2.87
C CYS A 40 -13.02 1.56 2.29
N GLY A 41 -13.58 2.44 3.13
CA GLY A 41 -14.06 3.78 2.75
C GLY A 41 -12.94 4.69 2.23
N PRO A 42 -11.91 5.03 3.04
CA PRO A 42 -10.77 5.84 2.59
C PRO A 42 -10.09 5.31 1.32
N THR A 43 -10.01 3.99 1.18
CA THR A 43 -9.45 3.35 -0.02
C THR A 43 -10.35 3.54 -1.24
N CYS A 44 -11.67 3.50 -1.09
CA CYS A 44 -12.62 3.84 -2.16
C CYS A 44 -12.43 5.29 -2.64
N LEU A 45 -12.28 6.26 -1.74
CA LEU A 45 -11.99 7.65 -2.11
C LEU A 45 -10.67 7.78 -2.87
N ARG A 46 -9.63 7.05 -2.44
CA ARG A 46 -8.34 7.02 -3.13
C ARG A 46 -8.45 6.47 -4.55
N ILE A 47 -9.24 5.41 -4.75
CA ILE A 47 -9.51 4.80 -6.05
C ILE A 47 -10.20 5.81 -6.97
N ILE A 48 -11.24 6.49 -6.48
CA ILE A 48 -11.97 7.52 -7.23
C ILE A 48 -11.08 8.73 -7.53
N ALA A 49 -10.28 9.19 -6.57
CA ALA A 49 -9.35 10.29 -6.78
C ALA A 49 -8.33 9.97 -7.90
N LYS A 50 -7.79 8.75 -7.91
CA LYS A 50 -6.91 8.27 -8.96
C LYS A 50 -7.60 8.15 -10.32
N HIS A 51 -8.87 7.75 -10.34
CA HIS A 51 -9.66 7.72 -11.56
C HIS A 51 -9.75 9.12 -12.19
N TYR A 52 -9.87 10.15 -11.36
CA TYR A 52 -9.84 11.56 -11.77
C TYR A 52 -8.43 12.16 -11.90
N GLY A 53 -7.38 11.32 -11.89
CA GLY A 53 -6.00 11.74 -12.15
C GLY A 53 -5.27 12.36 -10.96
N LYS A 54 -5.77 12.23 -9.73
CA LYS A 54 -5.10 12.68 -8.50
C LYS A 54 -4.51 11.51 -7.73
N LEU A 55 -3.23 11.61 -7.40
CA LEU A 55 -2.58 10.68 -6.48
C LEU A 55 -2.61 11.28 -5.08
N ILE A 56 -3.28 10.60 -4.17
CA ILE A 56 -3.44 11.02 -2.79
C ILE A 56 -3.02 9.85 -1.92
N SER A 57 -2.23 10.11 -0.87
CA SER A 57 -1.82 9.03 0.02
C SER A 57 -3.00 8.58 0.88
N LEU A 58 -3.05 7.28 1.20
CA LEU A 58 -4.08 6.76 2.10
C LEU A 58 -4.01 7.44 3.49
N LYS A 59 -2.80 7.82 3.93
CA LYS A 59 -2.59 8.51 5.20
C LYS A 59 -3.32 9.86 5.24
N GLU A 60 -3.20 10.67 4.19
CA GLU A 60 -3.89 11.97 4.10
C GLU A 60 -5.42 11.78 4.11
N ILE A 61 -5.92 10.80 3.35
CA ILE A 61 -7.37 10.53 3.31
C ILE A 61 -7.88 10.05 4.67
N ARG A 62 -7.10 9.21 5.39
CA ARG A 62 -7.43 8.79 6.75
C ARG A 62 -7.52 9.98 7.69
N GLU A 63 -6.51 10.84 7.71
CA GLU A 63 -6.46 12.03 8.57
C GLU A 63 -7.68 12.94 8.31
N ILE A 64 -8.07 13.12 7.04
CA ILE A 64 -9.28 13.87 6.68
C ILE A 64 -10.56 13.14 7.15
N SER A 65 -10.63 11.81 7.00
CA SER A 65 -11.80 11.03 7.42
C SER A 65 -11.95 10.85 8.94
N GLU A 66 -10.86 10.98 9.69
CA GLU A 66 -10.85 10.87 11.16
C GLU A 66 -11.13 12.22 11.84
N THR A 67 -10.76 13.33 11.19
CA THR A 67 -10.98 14.70 11.71
C THR A 67 -12.41 15.22 11.51
N THR A 68 -13.22 14.53 10.68
CA THR A 68 -14.62 14.88 10.46
C THR A 68 -15.49 14.43 11.64
N ARG A 69 -16.35 15.33 12.13
CA ARG A 69 -17.13 15.21 13.38
C ARG A 69 -18.10 14.01 13.37
N GLU A 70 -18.63 13.70 14.54
CA GLU A 70 -19.53 12.58 14.85
C GLU A 70 -20.60 12.30 13.77
N GLY A 71 -20.78 11.01 13.43
CA GLY A 71 -21.69 10.58 12.38
C GLY A 71 -21.51 9.13 11.97
N SER A 72 -22.42 8.61 11.13
CA SER A 72 -22.30 7.28 10.52
C SER A 72 -21.06 7.18 9.61
N SER A 73 -20.57 5.97 9.33
CA SER A 73 -19.40 5.74 8.47
C SER A 73 -19.53 6.37 7.08
N LEU A 74 -20.75 6.40 6.52
CA LEU A 74 -21.03 7.02 5.22
C LEU A 74 -20.96 8.56 5.27
N LEU A 75 -21.43 9.17 6.36
CA LEU A 75 -21.41 10.63 6.53
C LEU A 75 -19.97 11.13 6.61
N LYS A 76 -19.13 10.48 7.43
CA LYS A 76 -17.69 10.79 7.51
C LYS A 76 -16.99 10.65 6.17
N LEU A 77 -17.37 9.64 5.39
CA LEU A 77 -16.83 9.43 4.04
C LEU A 77 -17.25 10.54 3.07
N SER A 78 -18.51 11.00 3.17
CA SER A 78 -19.04 12.14 2.43
C SER A 78 -18.28 13.41 2.77
N ASP A 79 -18.17 13.75 4.06
CA ASP A 79 -17.50 14.95 4.54
C ASP A 79 -16.01 14.98 4.14
N ALA A 80 -15.36 13.81 4.18
CA ALA A 80 -13.97 13.68 3.72
C ALA A 80 -13.82 13.94 2.23
N ALA A 81 -14.73 13.41 1.40
CA ALA A 81 -14.75 13.67 -0.03
C ALA A 81 -15.02 15.14 -0.36
N GLU A 82 -15.90 15.80 0.41
CA GLU A 82 -16.16 17.24 0.30
C GLU A 82 -14.94 18.07 0.67
N THR A 83 -14.25 17.71 1.75
CA THR A 83 -12.98 18.33 2.16
C THR A 83 -11.90 18.18 1.09
N MET A 84 -11.89 17.05 0.37
CA MET A 84 -11.02 16.83 -0.79
C MET A 84 -11.43 17.65 -2.03
N GLY A 85 -12.53 18.40 -1.97
CA GLY A 85 -13.03 19.25 -3.04
C GLY A 85 -14.00 18.56 -4.01
N SER A 86 -14.56 17.40 -3.65
CA SER A 86 -15.65 16.77 -4.42
C SER A 86 -17.01 17.24 -3.92
N LYS A 87 -18.05 17.16 -4.74
CA LYS A 87 -19.43 17.29 -4.30
C LYS A 87 -19.97 15.88 -4.09
N THR A 88 -20.62 15.63 -2.96
CA THR A 88 -21.18 14.31 -2.67
C THR A 88 -22.69 14.34 -2.52
N ILE A 89 -23.31 13.21 -2.85
CA ILE A 89 -24.75 13.00 -2.62
C ILE A 89 -24.92 11.56 -2.11
N GLY A 90 -25.34 11.43 -0.86
CA GLY A 90 -25.80 10.15 -0.32
C GLY A 90 -27.21 9.86 -0.80
N ALA A 91 -27.42 8.75 -1.50
CA ALA A 91 -28.72 8.39 -2.05
C ALA A 91 -29.04 6.91 -1.83
N LYS A 92 -30.32 6.63 -1.60
CA LYS A 92 -30.90 5.30 -1.71
C LYS A 92 -31.43 5.13 -3.13
N LEU A 93 -30.87 4.18 -3.88
CA LEU A 93 -31.21 3.99 -5.29
C LEU A 93 -31.72 2.56 -5.52
N SER A 94 -32.70 2.41 -6.41
CA SER A 94 -33.02 1.12 -7.01
C SER A 94 -31.97 0.76 -8.07
N PHE A 95 -31.89 -0.51 -8.47
CA PHE A 95 -30.95 -0.93 -9.51
C PHE A 95 -31.17 -0.18 -10.83
N GLU A 96 -32.43 0.07 -11.22
CA GLU A 96 -32.75 0.84 -12.43
C GLU A 96 -32.17 2.26 -12.37
N LYS A 97 -32.34 2.96 -11.24
CA LYS A 97 -31.76 4.30 -11.05
C LYS A 97 -30.23 4.25 -10.98
N LEU A 98 -29.65 3.19 -10.43
CA LEU A 98 -28.20 2.99 -10.39
C LEU A 98 -27.60 2.93 -11.80
N THR A 99 -28.28 2.28 -12.76
CA THR A 99 -27.80 2.22 -14.15
C THR A 99 -27.74 3.59 -14.85
N GLN A 100 -28.52 4.56 -14.36
CA GLN A 100 -28.59 5.92 -14.88
C GLN A 100 -27.70 6.91 -14.10
N ALA A 101 -27.15 6.49 -12.96
CA ALA A 101 -26.33 7.33 -12.11
C ALA A 101 -24.93 7.57 -12.72
N PRO A 102 -24.30 8.72 -12.41
CA PRO A 102 -22.92 8.97 -12.81
C PRO A 102 -21.96 7.99 -12.12
N LEU A 103 -21.01 7.46 -12.89
CA LEU A 103 -19.96 6.55 -12.43
C LEU A 103 -18.58 7.22 -12.54
N PRO A 104 -17.60 6.88 -11.69
CA PRO A 104 -17.66 5.89 -10.61
C PRO A 104 -18.36 6.42 -9.34
N LEU A 105 -19.00 5.51 -8.59
CA LEU A 105 -19.66 5.82 -7.31
C LEU A 105 -19.28 4.79 -6.24
N ILE A 106 -19.54 5.11 -4.97
CA ILE A 106 -19.32 4.19 -3.85
C ILE A 106 -20.64 3.52 -3.46
N ALA A 107 -20.65 2.20 -3.38
CA ALA A 107 -21.76 1.40 -2.89
C ALA A 107 -21.46 0.86 -1.50
N HIS A 108 -22.44 0.94 -0.60
CA HIS A 108 -22.37 0.26 0.69
C HIS A 108 -22.62 -1.24 0.48
N TRP A 109 -21.65 -2.06 0.82
CA TRP A 109 -21.58 -3.47 0.41
C TRP A 109 -21.64 -4.37 1.65
N ASP A 110 -22.47 -5.41 1.61
CA ASP A 110 -22.52 -6.46 2.64
C ASP A 110 -22.59 -5.90 4.08
N ARG A 111 -23.38 -4.84 4.27
CA ARG A 111 -23.70 -4.14 5.54
C ARG A 111 -22.52 -3.48 6.31
N GLN A 112 -21.28 -3.80 5.99
CA GLN A 112 -20.10 -3.31 6.73
C GLN A 112 -18.90 -2.94 5.84
N HIS A 113 -19.06 -2.97 4.53
CA HIS A 113 -17.99 -2.73 3.57
C HIS A 113 -18.36 -1.62 2.57
N PHE A 114 -17.35 -1.10 1.88
CA PHE A 114 -17.53 -0.14 0.79
C PHE A 114 -16.79 -0.60 -0.45
N VAL A 115 -17.45 -0.47 -1.60
CA VAL A 115 -16.86 -0.82 -2.90
C VAL A 115 -17.12 0.28 -3.93
N VAL A 116 -16.26 0.36 -4.95
CA VAL A 116 -16.43 1.34 -6.03
C VAL A 116 -17.06 0.67 -7.25
N VAL A 117 -18.26 1.11 -7.63
CA VAL A 117 -18.89 0.71 -8.90
C VAL A 117 -18.38 1.65 -9.98
N TYR A 118 -17.73 1.10 -11.01
CA TYR A 118 -17.10 1.94 -12.05
C TYR A 118 -17.69 1.76 -13.43
N LYS A 119 -18.43 0.68 -13.67
CA LYS A 119 -19.02 0.39 -14.98
C LYS A 119 -20.17 -0.59 -14.84
N ILE A 120 -21.24 -0.37 -15.62
CA ILE A 120 -22.36 -1.30 -15.74
C ILE A 120 -22.59 -1.55 -17.24
N ARG A 121 -22.66 -2.82 -17.66
CA ARG A 121 -22.94 -3.20 -19.07
C ARG A 121 -23.72 -4.49 -19.13
N LYS A 122 -24.85 -4.50 -19.88
CA LYS A 122 -25.65 -5.72 -20.17
C LYS A 122 -25.86 -6.58 -18.90
N ASP A 123 -26.39 -5.96 -17.83
CA ASP A 123 -26.64 -6.59 -16.53
C ASP A 123 -25.41 -7.14 -15.78
N ILE A 124 -24.20 -6.77 -16.20
CA ILE A 124 -22.95 -7.04 -15.48
C ILE A 124 -22.47 -5.74 -14.82
N VAL A 125 -22.28 -5.80 -13.51
CA VAL A 125 -21.76 -4.71 -12.69
C VAL A 125 -20.28 -4.94 -12.43
N TYR A 126 -19.46 -3.95 -12.74
CA TYR A 126 -18.02 -3.98 -12.55
C TYR A 126 -17.66 -3.17 -11.31
N ILE A 127 -16.95 -3.81 -10.40
CA ILE A 127 -16.62 -3.28 -9.07
C ILE A 127 -15.12 -3.30 -8.87
N SER A 128 -14.59 -2.24 -8.26
CA SER A 128 -13.28 -2.24 -7.63
C SER A 128 -13.48 -2.37 -6.12
N ASP A 129 -13.24 -3.57 -5.62
CA ASP A 129 -13.33 -3.91 -4.20
C ASP A 129 -11.95 -3.71 -3.55
N PRO A 130 -11.80 -2.81 -2.56
CA PRO A 130 -10.53 -2.61 -1.84
C PRO A 130 -9.93 -3.88 -1.21
N ALA A 131 -10.73 -4.89 -0.90
CA ALA A 131 -10.26 -6.16 -0.33
C ALA A 131 -9.84 -7.17 -1.40
N TYR A 132 -10.64 -7.32 -2.46
CA TYR A 132 -10.53 -8.43 -3.41
C TYR A 132 -10.05 -8.05 -4.82
N GLY A 133 -10.03 -6.76 -5.17
CA GLY A 133 -9.61 -6.30 -6.50
C GLY A 133 -10.75 -5.96 -7.45
N LEU A 134 -10.48 -6.05 -8.75
CA LEU A 134 -11.45 -5.77 -9.80
C LEU A 134 -12.33 -7.00 -10.05
N ILE A 135 -13.59 -6.94 -9.64
CA ILE A 135 -14.55 -8.05 -9.72
C ILE A 135 -15.72 -7.68 -10.63
N ARG A 136 -16.40 -8.70 -11.17
CA ARG A 136 -17.62 -8.56 -11.96
C ARG A 136 -18.71 -9.40 -11.32
N TYR A 137 -19.89 -8.82 -11.16
CA TYR A 137 -21.07 -9.50 -10.65
C TYR A 137 -22.19 -9.43 -11.69
N ASN A 138 -23.00 -10.48 -11.75
CA ASN A 138 -24.27 -10.41 -12.45
C ASN A 138 -25.25 -9.53 -11.65
N LYS A 139 -26.32 -9.06 -12.29
CA LYS A 139 -27.35 -8.20 -11.67
C LYS A 139 -27.90 -8.78 -10.37
N GLN A 140 -28.25 -10.07 -10.35
CA GLN A 140 -28.90 -10.71 -9.19
C GLN A 140 -27.95 -10.80 -7.98
N GLU A 141 -26.71 -11.22 -8.21
CA GLU A 141 -25.65 -11.33 -7.19
C GLU A 141 -25.22 -9.97 -6.68
N PHE A 142 -25.22 -8.96 -7.55
CA PHE A 142 -24.97 -7.59 -7.12
C PHE A 142 -26.06 -7.08 -6.18
N ILE A 143 -27.34 -7.27 -6.55
CA ILE A 143 -28.48 -6.80 -5.76
C ILE A 143 -28.53 -7.48 -4.39
N SER A 144 -28.28 -8.79 -4.32
CA SER A 144 -28.31 -9.53 -3.06
C SER A 144 -27.27 -9.01 -2.05
N ARG A 145 -26.07 -8.66 -2.52
CA ARG A 145 -24.98 -8.14 -1.68
C ARG A 145 -25.08 -6.64 -1.38
N TRP A 146 -25.64 -5.85 -2.29
CA TRP A 146 -25.77 -4.40 -2.13
C TRP A 146 -26.97 -3.99 -1.26
N ILE A 147 -28.09 -4.71 -1.36
CA ILE A 147 -29.35 -4.31 -0.72
C ILE A 147 -29.79 -5.25 0.41
N ASP A 148 -29.28 -6.51 0.44
CA ASP A 148 -29.54 -7.63 1.38
C ASP A 148 -30.30 -8.82 0.75
N ASN A 149 -30.10 -10.04 1.31
CA ASN A 149 -30.51 -11.33 0.72
C ASN A 149 -32.02 -11.55 0.50
N ASN A 150 -32.88 -10.68 1.05
CA ASN A 150 -34.34 -10.76 0.87
C ASN A 150 -34.89 -9.73 -0.15
N ALA A 151 -34.05 -9.16 -1.02
CA ALA A 151 -34.38 -7.99 -1.87
C ALA A 151 -34.99 -8.34 -3.25
N ASN A 152 -36.12 -7.69 -3.56
CA ASN A 152 -36.77 -7.71 -4.89
C ASN A 152 -36.49 -6.39 -5.64
N GLU A 153 -36.52 -6.45 -6.98
CA GLU A 153 -36.09 -5.39 -7.91
C GLU A 153 -36.83 -4.05 -7.77
N GLN A 154 -38.07 -4.05 -7.25
CA GLN A 154 -38.99 -2.90 -7.33
C GLN A 154 -39.17 -2.13 -6.02
N THR A 155 -38.77 -2.67 -4.88
CA THR A 155 -39.08 -2.08 -3.56
C THR A 155 -37.89 -1.92 -2.63
N LYS A 156 -36.71 -2.42 -2.99
CA LYS A 156 -35.52 -2.27 -2.13
C LYS A 156 -34.49 -1.34 -2.76
N GLU A 157 -34.11 -0.33 -2.00
CA GLU A 157 -33.13 0.66 -2.38
C GLU A 157 -31.82 0.41 -1.63
N GLY A 158 -30.71 0.38 -2.38
CA GLY A 158 -29.38 0.24 -1.82
C GLY A 158 -28.75 1.59 -1.52
N ILE A 159 -27.87 1.63 -0.52
CA ILE A 159 -27.19 2.86 -0.12
C ILE A 159 -25.99 3.09 -1.04
N THR A 160 -25.91 4.30 -1.59
CA THR A 160 -24.81 4.74 -2.46
C THR A 160 -24.38 6.16 -2.11
N LEU A 161 -23.12 6.45 -2.41
CA LEU A 161 -22.54 7.77 -2.35
C LEU A 161 -22.05 8.13 -3.75
N LEU A 162 -22.66 9.16 -4.33
CA LEU A 162 -22.26 9.73 -5.61
C LEU A 162 -21.21 10.80 -5.34
N LEU A 163 -20.18 10.85 -6.18
CA LEU A 163 -19.07 11.80 -6.05
C LEU A 163 -18.83 12.49 -7.39
N GLU A 164 -18.80 13.81 -7.39
CA GLU A 164 -18.43 14.60 -8.56
C GLU A 164 -17.27 15.55 -8.22
N PRO A 165 -16.12 15.46 -8.92
CA PRO A 165 -15.00 16.34 -8.65
C PRO A 165 -15.32 17.78 -9.05
N THR A 166 -15.23 18.72 -8.12
CA THR A 166 -15.43 20.14 -8.45
C THR A 166 -14.17 20.75 -9.08
N PRO A 167 -14.21 21.99 -9.61
CA PRO A 167 -13.00 22.70 -10.04
C PRO A 167 -11.95 22.84 -8.93
N VAL A 168 -12.36 22.82 -7.65
CA VAL A 168 -11.45 22.88 -6.49
C VAL A 168 -10.61 21.61 -6.41
N PHE A 169 -11.23 20.43 -6.53
CA PHE A 169 -10.53 19.13 -6.56
C PHE A 169 -9.40 19.10 -7.59
N ARG A 170 -9.65 19.68 -8.78
CA ARG A 170 -8.65 19.75 -9.85
C ARG A 170 -7.49 20.70 -9.54
N LYS A 171 -7.74 21.81 -8.85
CA LYS A 171 -6.71 22.81 -8.47
C LYS A 171 -5.89 22.38 -7.27
N MET A 172 -6.45 21.58 -6.36
CA MET A 172 -5.73 21.07 -5.19
C MET A 172 -4.51 20.26 -5.61
N LYS A 173 -3.35 20.62 -5.06
CA LYS A 173 -2.11 19.89 -5.20
C LYS A 173 -1.98 18.96 -4.00
N TRP A 174 -1.94 17.67 -4.27
CA TRP A 174 -1.63 16.65 -3.28
C TRP A 174 -0.15 16.30 -3.43
N GLU A 175 0.54 16.06 -2.33
CA GLU A 175 1.95 15.67 -2.41
C GLU A 175 2.02 14.25 -3.00
N ASP A 176 2.75 14.10 -4.12
CA ASP A 176 3.02 12.81 -4.76
C ASP A 176 3.99 11.96 -3.91
N LYS A 177 3.64 11.68 -2.65
CA LYS A 177 4.42 10.84 -1.72
C LYS A 177 4.40 9.36 -2.08
N GLU A 178 3.59 8.96 -3.07
CA GLU A 178 3.49 7.56 -3.51
C GLU A 178 4.76 7.07 -4.22
N LYS A 179 5.65 7.99 -4.65
CA LYS A 179 7.03 7.65 -5.00
C LYS A 179 7.89 7.51 -3.74
N ARG A 180 7.56 6.56 -2.84
CA ARG A 180 8.56 6.06 -1.88
C ARG A 180 9.57 5.21 -2.65
N SER A 181 10.43 5.93 -3.37
CA SER A 181 11.61 5.43 -4.03
C SER A 181 12.47 4.73 -2.98
N LEU A 182 12.96 3.53 -3.32
CA LEU A 182 13.98 2.79 -2.57
C LEU A 182 15.15 3.68 -2.13
N SER A 183 15.34 4.85 -2.76
CA SER A 183 16.19 5.95 -2.33
C SER A 183 16.12 6.29 -0.83
N PHE A 184 14.95 6.18 -0.16
CA PHE A 184 14.89 6.44 1.28
C PHE A 184 15.63 5.36 2.07
N LEU A 185 15.51 4.09 1.69
CA LEU A 185 16.24 2.98 2.32
C LEU A 185 17.75 3.09 2.07
N PHE A 186 18.16 3.49 0.87
CA PHE A 186 19.57 3.76 0.56
C PHE A 186 20.17 4.86 1.45
N LYS A 187 19.39 5.88 1.81
CA LYS A 187 19.86 6.96 2.71
C LYS A 187 20.29 6.45 4.08
N TYR A 188 19.58 5.46 4.65
CA TYR A 188 19.99 4.83 5.92
C TYR A 188 21.25 4.00 5.76
N LEU A 189 21.41 3.34 4.59
CA LEU A 189 22.59 2.53 4.30
C LEU A 189 23.86 3.40 4.16
N PHE A 190 23.75 4.59 3.58
CA PHE A 190 24.88 5.52 3.41
C PHE A 190 25.46 6.05 4.73
N ASN A 191 24.67 6.11 5.81
CA ASN A 191 25.17 6.52 7.13
C ASN A 191 26.24 5.55 7.66
N TYR A 192 26.27 4.30 7.18
CA TYR A 192 27.20 3.25 7.61
C TYR A 192 28.24 2.87 6.53
N LYS A 193 28.56 3.81 5.62
CA LYS A 193 29.46 3.58 4.48
C LYS A 193 30.81 2.92 4.83
N ASN A 194 31.38 3.23 5.99
CA ASN A 194 32.67 2.68 6.42
C ASN A 194 32.56 1.17 6.74
N LEU A 195 31.49 0.76 7.44
CA LEU A 195 31.24 -0.65 7.76
C LEU A 195 30.93 -1.45 6.49
N ILE A 196 30.19 -0.85 5.56
CA ILE A 196 29.88 -1.46 4.25
C ILE A 196 31.16 -1.63 3.42
N ALA A 197 32.05 -0.64 3.43
CA ALA A 197 33.35 -0.73 2.76
C ALA A 197 34.21 -1.87 3.36
N GLN A 198 34.24 -2.02 4.68
CA GLN A 198 34.93 -3.12 5.35
C GLN A 198 34.35 -4.49 4.97
N LEU A 199 33.02 -4.61 4.89
CA LEU A 199 32.35 -5.83 4.41
C LEU A 199 32.71 -6.13 2.95
N ALA A 200 32.74 -5.12 2.09
CA ALA A 200 33.12 -5.26 0.68
C ALA A 200 34.58 -5.71 0.52
N ILE A 201 35.49 -5.13 1.31
CA ILE A 201 36.90 -5.53 1.33
C ILE A 201 37.03 -6.97 1.85
N GLY A 202 36.35 -7.32 2.95
CA GLY A 202 36.36 -8.68 3.50
C GLY A 202 35.83 -9.72 2.52
N LEU A 203 34.76 -9.40 1.77
CA LEU A 203 34.23 -10.22 0.68
C LEU A 203 35.26 -10.42 -0.44
N LEU A 204 35.92 -9.35 -0.87
CA LEU A 204 36.93 -9.41 -1.92
C LEU A 204 38.12 -10.28 -1.48
N VAL A 205 38.68 -10.00 -0.31
CA VAL A 205 39.82 -10.77 0.25
C VAL A 205 39.44 -12.25 0.43
N GLY A 206 38.28 -12.54 1.02
CA GLY A 206 37.81 -13.91 1.20
C GLY A 206 37.62 -14.65 -0.13
N SER A 207 37.16 -13.96 -1.17
CA SER A 207 37.00 -14.52 -2.52
C SER A 207 38.34 -14.82 -3.19
N LEU A 208 39.32 -13.91 -3.05
CA LEU A 208 40.67 -14.13 -3.56
C LEU A 208 41.34 -15.32 -2.85
N LEU A 209 41.24 -15.42 -1.53
CA LEU A 209 41.76 -16.57 -0.77
C LEU A 209 41.10 -17.89 -1.20
N GLN A 210 39.80 -17.87 -1.48
CA GLN A 210 39.08 -19.03 -1.99
C GLN A 210 39.56 -19.44 -3.39
N LEU A 211 39.95 -18.48 -4.23
CA LEU A 211 40.46 -18.75 -5.57
C LEU A 211 41.86 -19.36 -5.56
N ILE A 212 42.67 -19.17 -4.51
CA ILE A 212 44.01 -19.77 -4.39
C ILE A 212 43.93 -21.30 -4.18
N PHE A 213 42.87 -21.79 -3.52
CA PHE A 213 42.71 -23.20 -3.18
C PHE A 213 42.76 -24.18 -4.38
N PRO A 214 42.04 -23.95 -5.50
CA PRO A 214 42.15 -24.82 -6.68
C PRO A 214 43.55 -24.86 -7.27
N PHE A 215 44.30 -23.74 -7.27
CA PHE A 215 45.68 -23.72 -7.77
C PHE A 215 46.62 -24.54 -6.88
N LEU A 216 46.48 -24.46 -5.56
CA LEU A 216 47.26 -25.31 -4.66
C LEU A 216 46.93 -26.79 -4.83
N THR A 217 45.64 -27.11 -5.02
CA THR A 217 45.20 -28.49 -5.27
C THR A 217 45.75 -29.02 -6.58
N GLN A 218 45.76 -28.19 -7.63
CA GLN A 218 46.37 -28.52 -8.91
C GLN A 218 47.88 -28.79 -8.76
N SER A 219 48.61 -27.94 -8.04
CA SER A 219 50.04 -28.12 -7.79
C SER A 219 50.37 -29.44 -7.09
N ILE A 220 49.49 -29.94 -6.20
CA ILE A 220 49.66 -31.26 -5.58
C ILE A 220 49.70 -32.36 -6.65
N VAL A 221 48.83 -32.30 -7.66
CA VAL A 221 48.77 -33.31 -8.74
C VAL A 221 49.93 -33.14 -9.71
N ASP A 222 50.08 -31.93 -10.25
CA ASP A 222 51.00 -31.65 -11.36
C ASP A 222 52.47 -31.65 -10.93
N VAL A 223 52.78 -31.24 -9.70
CA VAL A 223 54.16 -31.15 -9.20
C VAL A 223 54.43 -32.18 -8.12
N GLY A 224 53.54 -32.33 -7.14
CA GLY A 224 53.74 -33.24 -6.02
C GLY A 224 53.69 -34.71 -6.43
N ILE A 225 52.57 -35.14 -7.01
CA ILE A 225 52.33 -36.55 -7.37
C ILE A 225 53.19 -36.94 -8.58
N GLN A 226 53.24 -36.09 -9.63
CA GLN A 226 54.01 -36.39 -10.84
C GLN A 226 55.51 -36.60 -10.57
N ASN A 227 56.11 -35.77 -9.70
CA ASN A 227 57.53 -35.89 -9.35
C ASN A 227 57.80 -36.77 -8.12
N GLN A 228 56.75 -37.37 -7.53
CA GLN A 228 56.80 -38.14 -6.27
C GLN A 228 57.44 -37.37 -5.10
N ASP A 229 57.33 -36.03 -5.10
CA ASP A 229 57.91 -35.17 -4.06
C ASP A 229 56.93 -35.01 -2.90
N ILE A 230 57.05 -35.90 -1.92
CA ILE A 230 56.21 -35.91 -0.71
C ILE A 230 56.46 -34.66 0.17
N ASN A 231 57.68 -34.11 0.17
CA ASN A 231 57.99 -32.92 0.93
C ASN A 231 57.26 -31.70 0.37
N PHE A 232 57.17 -31.58 -0.96
CA PHE A 232 56.36 -30.57 -1.62
C PHE A 232 54.88 -30.70 -1.26
N ILE A 233 54.34 -31.93 -1.22
CA ILE A 233 52.95 -32.18 -0.82
C ILE A 233 52.70 -31.69 0.61
N TYR A 234 53.56 -32.03 1.58
CA TYR A 234 53.43 -31.56 2.96
C TYR A 234 53.50 -30.03 3.07
N LEU A 235 54.37 -29.37 2.31
CA LEU A 235 54.47 -27.92 2.28
C LEU A 235 53.17 -27.27 1.77
N VAL A 236 52.59 -27.80 0.69
CA VAL A 236 51.32 -27.30 0.14
C VAL A 236 50.15 -27.55 1.09
N LEU A 237 50.07 -28.72 1.73
CA LEU A 237 49.04 -29.01 2.74
C LEU A 237 49.13 -28.05 3.92
N PHE A 238 50.34 -27.76 4.41
CA PHE A 238 50.55 -26.78 5.46
C PHE A 238 50.11 -25.37 5.01
N ALA A 239 50.44 -24.97 3.78
CA ALA A 239 49.97 -23.71 3.19
C ALA A 239 48.43 -23.66 3.09
N GLN A 240 47.77 -24.77 2.73
CA GLN A 240 46.31 -24.86 2.70
C GLN A 240 45.68 -24.67 4.07
N ILE A 241 46.26 -25.27 5.13
CA ILE A 241 45.79 -25.07 6.51
C ILE A 241 45.94 -23.59 6.92
N MET A 242 47.09 -22.97 6.63
CA MET A 242 47.31 -21.55 6.93
C MET A 242 46.34 -20.63 6.19
N LEU A 243 46.09 -20.90 4.90
CA LEU A 243 45.10 -20.17 4.11
C LEU A 243 43.67 -20.37 4.64
N PHE A 244 43.33 -21.59 5.06
CA PHE A 244 42.03 -21.87 5.67
C PHE A 244 41.83 -21.08 6.96
N LEU A 245 42.84 -21.04 7.85
CA LEU A 245 42.81 -20.23 9.07
C LEU A 245 42.69 -18.72 8.77
N GLY A 246 43.42 -18.24 7.76
CA GLY A 246 43.29 -16.85 7.29
C GLY A 246 41.87 -16.54 6.80
N ARG A 247 41.31 -17.41 5.96
CA ARG A 247 39.94 -17.27 5.45
C ARG A 247 38.90 -17.31 6.58
N MET A 248 39.04 -18.23 7.53
CA MET A 248 38.17 -18.29 8.71
C MET A 248 38.20 -16.98 9.50
N SER A 249 39.39 -16.40 9.68
CA SER A 249 39.54 -15.13 10.41
C SER A 249 38.80 -13.99 9.72
N VAL A 250 38.93 -13.87 8.39
CA VAL A 250 38.18 -12.89 7.59
C VAL A 250 36.66 -13.11 7.73
N GLU A 251 36.20 -14.35 7.72
CA GLU A 251 34.78 -14.69 7.86
C GLU A 251 34.22 -14.32 9.24
N VAL A 252 34.96 -14.60 10.32
CA VAL A 252 34.58 -14.20 11.67
C VAL A 252 34.47 -12.68 11.79
N LEU A 253 35.45 -11.94 11.26
CA LEU A 253 35.41 -10.47 11.25
C LEU A 253 34.20 -9.95 10.47
N ARG A 254 33.93 -10.51 9.29
CA ARG A 254 32.77 -10.16 8.47
C ARG A 254 31.45 -10.42 9.21
N SER A 255 31.32 -11.59 9.82
CA SER A 255 30.13 -11.99 10.57
C SER A 255 29.89 -11.10 11.79
N TRP A 256 30.96 -10.67 12.47
CA TRP A 256 30.88 -9.77 13.60
C TRP A 256 30.43 -8.37 13.18
N ILE A 257 31.03 -7.80 12.12
CA ILE A 257 30.63 -6.51 11.55
C ILE A 257 29.17 -6.53 11.10
N LEU A 258 28.74 -7.60 10.41
CA LEU A 258 27.38 -7.74 9.93
C LEU A 258 26.37 -7.80 11.07
N THR A 259 26.64 -8.60 12.10
CA THR A 259 25.78 -8.71 13.29
C THR A 259 25.65 -7.36 13.99
N HIS A 260 26.76 -6.63 14.14
CA HIS A 260 26.75 -5.30 14.73
C HIS A 260 25.90 -4.33 13.89
N LEU A 261 26.13 -4.28 12.57
CA LEU A 261 25.40 -3.41 11.66
C LEU A 261 23.88 -3.66 11.72
N ILE A 262 23.45 -4.92 11.63
CA ILE A 262 22.03 -5.29 11.66
C ILE A 262 21.40 -4.92 13.01
N THR A 263 22.10 -5.20 14.12
CA THR A 263 21.57 -4.90 15.46
C THR A 263 21.36 -3.40 15.64
N TRP A 264 22.34 -2.58 15.25
CA TRP A 264 22.22 -1.13 15.34
C TRP A 264 21.13 -0.55 14.44
N ILE A 265 21.03 -1.01 13.20
CA ILE A 265 19.96 -0.58 12.27
C ILE A 265 18.60 -0.97 12.84
N ASN A 266 18.44 -2.21 13.34
CA ASN A 266 17.19 -2.67 13.93
C ASN A 266 16.79 -1.82 15.15
N ILE A 267 17.73 -1.54 16.07
CA ILE A 267 17.46 -0.72 17.25
C ILE A 267 17.03 0.70 16.83
N SER A 268 17.75 1.33 15.90
CA SER A 268 17.42 2.67 15.40
C SER A 268 16.04 2.70 14.73
N PHE A 269 15.76 1.74 13.84
CA PHE A 269 14.49 1.67 13.11
C PHE A 269 13.31 1.45 14.05
N VAL A 270 13.46 0.54 15.02
CA VAL A 270 12.44 0.27 16.03
C VAL A 270 12.23 1.52 16.89
N SER A 271 13.29 2.16 17.38
CA SER A 271 13.21 3.38 18.19
C SER A 271 12.49 4.53 17.47
N ASP A 272 12.79 4.74 16.18
CA ASP A 272 12.12 5.76 15.36
C ASP A 272 10.61 5.48 15.24
N ILE A 273 10.22 4.22 14.99
CA ILE A 273 8.81 3.83 14.93
C ILE A 273 8.12 4.02 16.28
N PHE A 274 8.76 3.62 17.38
CA PHE A 274 8.20 3.75 18.72
C PHE A 274 8.04 5.21 19.15
N SER A 275 8.99 6.07 18.81
CA SER A 275 8.90 7.51 19.12
C SER A 275 7.76 8.18 18.37
N GLU A 276 7.60 7.90 17.07
CA GLU A 276 6.48 8.37 16.25
C GLU A 276 5.11 7.88 16.78
N LEU A 277 5.02 6.60 17.18
CA LEU A 277 3.81 6.04 17.77
C LEU A 277 3.45 6.70 19.10
N THR A 278 4.44 6.86 19.98
CA THR A 278 4.25 7.45 21.31
C THR A 278 3.85 8.93 21.18
N PHE A 279 4.51 9.69 20.31
CA PHE A 279 4.17 11.08 20.04
C PHE A 279 2.73 11.22 19.53
N ARG A 280 2.33 10.37 18.59
CA ARG A 280 0.95 10.37 18.07
C ARG A 280 -0.08 9.98 19.13
N TYR A 281 0.23 9.04 20.01
CA TYR A 281 -0.65 8.65 21.11
C TYR A 281 -0.82 9.76 22.16
N VAL A 282 0.27 10.47 22.50
CA VAL A 282 0.23 11.63 23.40
C VAL A 282 -0.59 12.78 22.82
N ILE A 283 -0.45 13.06 21.51
CA ILE A 283 -1.28 14.04 20.81
C ILE A 283 -2.75 13.63 20.83
N PHE A 284 -3.05 12.35 20.57
CA PHE A 284 -4.41 11.82 20.61
C PHE A 284 -5.04 11.99 22.00
N ILE A 285 -4.33 11.65 23.09
CA ILE A 285 -4.84 11.88 24.45
C ILE A 285 -5.13 13.36 24.68
N LYS A 286 -4.22 14.27 24.32
CA LYS A 286 -4.41 15.72 24.50
C LYS A 286 -5.55 16.34 23.67
N LEU A 287 -5.97 15.69 22.59
CA LEU A 287 -7.06 16.17 21.73
C LEU A 287 -8.44 15.65 22.18
N TYR A 288 -8.48 14.56 22.94
CA TYR A 288 -9.72 13.86 23.33
C TYR A 288 -10.01 13.89 24.84
N PHE A 289 -9.04 14.30 25.67
CA PHE A 289 -9.17 14.52 27.12
C PHE A 289 -8.64 15.91 27.48
#